data_AF-A0A174ZV04-F1
#
_entry.id   AF-A0A174ZV04-F1
#
_cell.length_a   1.000
_cell.length_b   1.000
_cell.length_c   1.000
_cell.angle_alpha   90.00
_cell.angle_beta   90.00
_cell.angle_gamma   90.00
#
_symmetry.space_group_name_H-M   'P 1'
#
loop_
_entity.id
_entity.type
_entity.pdbx_description
1 polymer ?
#
loop_
_entity_poly.entity_id
_entity_poly.type
_entity_poly.pdbx_seq_one_letter_code
_entity_poly.pdbx_strand_id
1 'polypeptide(L)' 'MQKFAVGDKVKVNYGAKTYNGGSLALFVYTNVYEVMQAGSGDREDYIVIGQGGQVTAAVRAEDLTKI' A
#
# COMPACT_ATOMS: atom_id res chain seq x y z
N MET A 1 -3.57 -15.11 -0.98
CA MET A 1 -3.30 -13.67 -0.75
C MET A 1 -1.82 -13.48 -0.52
N GLN A 2 -1.23 -12.45 -1.13
CA GLN A 2 0.15 -12.08 -0.83
C GLN A 2 0.17 -11.45 0.58
N LYS A 3 1.02 -11.99 1.46
CA LYS A 3 1.15 -11.52 2.84
C LYS A 3 2.28 -10.49 2.90
N PHE A 4 1.97 -9.27 3.29
CA PHE A 4 2.94 -8.19 3.48
C PHE A 4 3.39 -8.11 4.93
N ALA A 5 4.62 -7.66 5.14
CA ALA A 5 5.17 -7.32 6.44
C ALA A 5 5.70 -5.87 6.44
N VAL A 6 5.77 -5.27 7.63
CA VAL A 6 6.37 -3.94 7.80
C VAL A 6 7.83 -3.97 7.31
N GLY A 7 8.22 -2.96 6.53
CA GLY A 7 9.53 -2.87 5.90
C GLY A 7 9.59 -3.43 4.47
N ASP A 8 8.58 -4.19 4.02
CA ASP A 8 8.51 -4.67 2.65
C ASP A 8 8.50 -3.51 1.66
N LYS A 9 9.24 -3.65 0.55
CA LYS A 9 9.19 -2.71 -0.57
C LYS A 9 8.12 -3.15 -1.55
N VAL A 10 7.26 -2.21 -1.94
CA VAL A 10 6.08 -2.47 -2.77
C VAL A 10 5.87 -1.39 -3.82
N LYS A 11 5.21 -1.78 -4.91
CA LYS A 11 4.61 -0.89 -5.90
C LYS A 11 3.09 -0.98 -5.83
N VAL A 12 2.43 0.15 -6.07
CA VAL A 12 0.98 0.22 -6.21
C VAL A 12 0.60 -0.07 -7.66
N ASN A 13 -0.32 -1.02 -7.86
CA ASN A 13 -0.83 -1.39 -9.17
C ASN A 13 -1.63 -0.22 -9.77
N TYR A 14 -1.48 0.00 -11.08
CA TYR A 14 -2.15 1.12 -11.74
C TYR A 14 -3.68 0.98 -11.67
N GLY A 15 -4.37 2.06 -11.31
CA GLY A 15 -5.84 2.07 -11.15
C GLY A 15 -6.34 1.69 -9.76
N ALA A 16 -5.46 1.23 -8.87
CA ALA A 16 -5.76 1.02 -7.46
C ALA A 16 -6.37 2.26 -6.81
N LYS A 17 -7.11 2.04 -5.74
CA LYS A 17 -7.73 3.12 -4.95
C LYS A 17 -7.13 3.16 -3.56
N THR A 18 -7.37 4.25 -2.85
CA THR A 18 -7.24 4.19 -1.40
C THR A 18 -8.17 3.11 -0.87
N TYR A 19 -7.90 2.60 0.33
CA TYR A 19 -8.67 1.51 0.93
C TYR A 19 -10.19 1.80 0.97
N ASN A 20 -10.58 3.08 1.08
CA ASN A 20 -11.96 3.54 1.10
C ASN A 20 -12.51 4.00 -0.28
N GLY A 21 -11.80 3.72 -1.38
CA GLY A 21 -12.28 3.97 -2.75
C GLY A 21 -11.87 5.31 -3.38
N GLY A 22 -11.03 6.11 -2.70
CA GLY A 22 -10.53 7.39 -3.22
C GLY A 22 -9.49 7.20 -4.33
N SER A 23 -9.42 8.14 -5.28
CA SER A 23 -8.37 8.13 -6.31
C SER A 23 -7.01 8.50 -5.72
N LEU A 24 -5.95 7.84 -6.22
CA LEU A 24 -4.57 8.17 -5.90
C LEU A 24 -3.97 9.10 -6.97
N ALA A 25 -3.08 9.99 -6.54
CA ALA A 25 -2.29 10.80 -7.47
C ALA A 25 -1.33 9.92 -8.29
N LEU A 26 -1.00 10.36 -9.51
CA LEU A 26 -0.19 9.57 -10.46
C LEU A 26 1.14 9.09 -9.88
N PHE A 27 1.79 9.91 -9.06
CA PHE A 27 3.08 9.59 -8.46
C PHE A 27 3.04 8.32 -7.58
N VAL A 28 1.88 7.94 -7.05
CA VAL A 28 1.73 6.76 -6.20
C VAL A 28 1.96 5.46 -7.00
N TYR A 29 1.63 5.45 -8.29
CA TYR A 29 1.83 4.25 -9.13
C TYR A 29 3.26 4.15 -9.70
N THR A 30 4.01 5.26 -9.72
CA THR A 30 5.33 5.32 -10.36
C THR A 30 6.49 5.16 -9.39
N ASN A 31 6.23 5.15 -8.09
CA ASN A 31 7.25 5.05 -7.04
C ASN A 31 7.25 3.70 -6.33
N VAL A 32 8.33 3.45 -5.58
CA VAL A 32 8.45 2.32 -4.65
C VAL A 32 8.28 2.83 -3.23
N TYR A 33 7.43 2.17 -2.47
CA TYR A 33 7.13 2.52 -1.09
C TYR A 33 7.53 1.42 -0.14
N GLU A 34 7.62 1.77 1.14
CA GLU A 34 7.73 0.84 2.24
C GLU A 34 6.35 0.57 2.84
N VAL A 35 6.09 -0.68 3.19
CA VAL A 35 4.95 -1.04 4.05
C VAL A 35 5.22 -0.54 5.46
N MET A 36 4.40 0.41 5.91
CA MET A 36 4.45 0.99 7.26
C MET A 36 3.50 0.29 8.24
N GLN A 37 2.46 -0.36 7.73
CA GLN A 37 1.51 -1.16 8.51
C GLN A 37 0.98 -2.29 7.64
N ALA A 38 0.91 -3.50 8.19
CA ALA A 38 0.30 -4.66 7.56
C ALA A 38 -0.84 -5.19 8.45
N GLY A 39 -2.07 -4.97 7.99
CA GLY A 39 -3.29 -5.35 8.72
C GLY A 39 -3.79 -4.28 9.70
N SER A 40 -5.07 -4.31 10.01
CA SER A 40 -5.72 -3.46 11.02
C SER A 40 -6.91 -4.17 11.65
N GLY A 41 -6.74 -4.70 12.87
CA GLY A 41 -7.77 -5.57 13.48
C GLY A 41 -8.05 -6.77 12.58
N ASP A 42 -9.32 -7.00 12.25
CA ASP A 42 -9.75 -8.11 11.38
C ASP A 42 -9.49 -7.87 9.88
N ARG A 43 -8.96 -6.69 9.51
CA ARG A 43 -8.66 -6.32 8.13
C ARG A 43 -7.22 -6.67 7.78
N GLU A 44 -6.94 -7.93 7.49
CA GLU A 44 -5.60 -8.37 7.10
C GLU A 44 -5.11 -7.75 5.77
N ASP A 45 -6.03 -7.29 4.93
CA ASP A 45 -5.75 -6.68 3.63
C ASP A 45 -5.47 -5.16 3.69
N TYR A 46 -5.57 -4.54 4.88
CA TYR A 46 -5.32 -3.11 5.07
C TYR A 46 -3.82 -2.83 5.15
N ILE A 47 -3.25 -2.26 4.09
CA ILE A 47 -1.81 -1.96 4.02
C ILE A 47 -1.60 -0.45 3.98
N VAL A 48 -0.79 0.07 4.91
CA VAL A 48 -0.32 1.47 4.86
C VAL A 48 1.05 1.49 4.24
N ILE A 49 1.21 2.33 3.22
CA ILE A 49 2.48 2.56 2.54
C ILE A 49 2.99 3.97 2.78
N GLY A 50 4.31 4.13 2.72
CA GLY A 50 4.93 5.44 2.82
C GLY A 50 6.40 5.44 2.46
N GLN A 51 6.99 6.63 2.56
CA GLN A 51 8.38 6.89 2.20
C GLN A 51 8.96 7.92 3.18
N GLY A 52 10.20 7.70 3.63
CA GLY A 52 10.87 8.62 4.56
C GLY A 52 10.13 8.80 5.89
N GLY A 53 9.39 7.77 6.35
CA GLY A 53 8.58 7.83 7.57
C GLY A 53 7.25 8.58 7.44
N GLN A 54 6.90 9.08 6.25
CA GLN A 54 5.61 9.73 5.99
C GLN A 54 4.64 8.78 5.30
N VAL A 55 3.42 8.69 5.84
CA VAL A 55 2.32 7.92 5.25
C VAL A 55 1.92 8.55 3.92
N THR A 56 1.80 7.73 2.87
CA THR A 56 1.34 8.14 1.54
C THR A 56 -0.10 7.71 1.28
N ALA A 57 -0.42 6.43 1.54
CA ALA A 57 -1.76 5.90 1.32
C ALA A 57 -2.00 4.64 2.16
N ALA A 58 -3.27 4.37 2.44
CA ALA A 58 -3.73 3.03 2.78
C ALA A 58 -4.39 2.42 1.54
N VAL A 59 -4.04 1.18 1.19
CA VAL A 59 -4.52 0.45 0.00
C VAL A 59 -4.81 -1.01 0.35
N ARG A 60 -5.48 -1.75 -0.54
CA ARG A 60 -5.71 -3.19 -0.38
C ARG A 60 -4.45 -3.97 -0.72
N ALA A 61 -4.22 -5.09 -0.03
CA ALA A 61 -3.09 -5.98 -0.31
C ALA A 61 -3.08 -6.49 -1.77
N GLU A 62 -4.24 -6.73 -2.39
CA GLU A 62 -4.32 -7.16 -3.79
C GLU A 62 -3.88 -6.09 -4.81
N ASP A 63 -3.88 -4.82 -4.40
CA ASP A 63 -3.45 -3.69 -5.20
C ASP A 63 -1.94 -3.43 -5.13
N LEU A 64 -1.19 -4.30 -4.44
CA LEU A 64 0.24 -4.18 -4.26
C LEU A 64 1.00 -5.32 -4.92
N THR A 65 2.18 -4.97 -5.43
CA THR A 65 3.17 -5.94 -5.90
C THR A 65 4.46 -5.75 -5.10
N LYS A 66 4.94 -6.82 -4.45
CA LYS A 66 6.23 -6.84 -3.76
C LYS A 66 7.40 -6.79 -4.77
N ILE A 67 8.51 -6.15 -4.38
CA ILE A 67 9.71 -5.99 -5.22
C ILE A 67 10.87 -6.77 -4.63
#